data_AF-A0A521TSJ4-F1
#
_entry.id   AF-A0A521TSJ4-F1
#
_cell.length_a   1.000
_cell.length_b   1.000
_cell.length_c   1.000
_cell.angle_alpha   90.00
_cell.angle_beta   90.00
_cell.angle_gamma   90.00
#
_symmetry.space_group_name_H-M   'P 1'
#
loop_
_entity.id
_entity.type
_entity.pdbx_description
1 polymer ?
#
loop_
_entity_poly.entity_id
_entity_poly.type
_entity_poly.pdbx_seq_one_letter_code
_entity_poly.pdbx_strand_id
1 'polypeptide(L)'
;MPPRPRTWFGADARLPDVRERVRATLTDATDLAPFRELLAVLLARPGRVLAPNGAPKWPAFVLDTCLVLGGDLDAAVEAAAAVDLIAAAADVVDDLVDDDWNGPPRDAHRALNATLALTSLAQMRAFGLADRLGSERAARIAAILSGSLTAAAAGEDLDIRLEDDPTTTEEIALDMTSRKSGELISMAFQVGAAIATDDRGVIEQCGAFGRRVGIVAQVVNDIAGIAILESARGSDLARRKKTLPVAYALRCAEAEGVSPILAWYGLADGHATESAVAAAIQELGGHHYAWVVADAHRREALRILSRLTRATGRRDIQHLRRLLPDLTGGVVRAKADA
;
A
#
# COMPACT_ATOMS: atom_id res chain seq x y z
N MET A 1 -10.96 -21.03 -11.97
CA MET A 1 -12.09 -20.22 -11.45
C MET A 1 -11.50 -18.86 -11.15
N PRO A 2 -11.99 -17.75 -11.73
CA PRO A 2 -11.43 -16.44 -11.42
C PRO A 2 -11.50 -16.21 -9.90
N PRO A 3 -10.49 -15.59 -9.29
CA PRO A 3 -10.55 -15.26 -7.87
C PRO A 3 -11.84 -14.50 -7.61
N ARG A 4 -12.61 -14.93 -6.60
CA ARG A 4 -13.82 -14.18 -6.20
C ARG A 4 -13.39 -12.73 -5.96
N PRO A 5 -14.10 -11.73 -6.53
CA PRO A 5 -13.80 -10.34 -6.24
C PRO A 5 -13.81 -10.15 -4.72
N ARG A 6 -12.80 -9.44 -4.19
CA ARG A 6 -12.79 -9.06 -2.77
C ARG A 6 -14.12 -8.36 -2.50
N THR A 7 -14.95 -8.94 -1.64
CA THR A 7 -16.21 -8.33 -1.23
C THR A 7 -15.91 -7.36 -0.09
N TRP A 8 -16.11 -6.07 -0.34
CA TRP A 8 -16.05 -5.06 0.71
C TRP A 8 -17.25 -5.25 1.65
N PHE A 9 -17.17 -4.76 2.89
CA PHE A 9 -18.27 -4.98 3.83
C PHE A 9 -19.49 -4.13 3.46
N GLY A 10 -19.29 -2.82 3.31
CA GLY A 10 -20.33 -1.87 2.89
C GLY A 10 -19.85 -0.78 1.95
N ALA A 11 -18.54 -0.69 1.68
CA ALA A 11 -17.97 0.31 0.79
C ALA A 11 -18.57 0.28 -0.62
N ASP A 12 -18.93 -0.90 -1.15
CA ASP A 12 -19.49 -1.08 -2.50
C ASP A 12 -20.64 -0.12 -2.80
N ALA A 13 -21.50 0.16 -1.81
CA ALA A 13 -22.64 1.05 -1.96
C ALA A 13 -22.26 2.53 -2.11
N ARG A 14 -21.08 2.94 -1.65
CA ARG A 14 -20.61 4.34 -1.62
C ARG A 14 -19.45 4.62 -2.59
N LEU A 15 -18.83 3.59 -3.18
CA LEU A 15 -17.77 3.75 -4.19
C LEU A 15 -18.19 4.62 -5.40
N PRO A 16 -19.44 4.57 -5.92
CA PRO A 16 -19.89 5.49 -6.97
C PRO A 16 -19.77 6.97 -6.56
N ASP A 17 -20.11 7.31 -5.32
CA ASP A 17 -20.03 8.67 -4.80
C ASP A 17 -18.58 9.15 -4.70
N VAL A 18 -17.66 8.27 -4.26
CA VAL A 18 -16.22 8.59 -4.24
C VAL A 18 -15.71 8.85 -5.65
N ARG A 19 -16.13 8.05 -6.63
CA ARG A 19 -15.78 8.24 -8.04
C ARG A 19 -16.27 9.58 -8.57
N GLU A 20 -17.52 9.94 -8.29
CA GLU A 20 -18.07 11.24 -8.63
C GLU A 20 -17.27 12.37 -7.98
N ARG A 21 -16.92 12.21 -6.69
CA ARG A 21 -16.16 13.22 -5.95
C ARG A 21 -14.77 13.42 -6.52
N VAL A 22 -14.06 12.34 -6.86
CA VAL A 22 -12.75 12.43 -7.52
C VAL A 22 -12.88 13.13 -8.87
N ARG A 23 -13.87 12.78 -9.70
CA ARG A 23 -14.09 13.47 -10.99
C ARG A 23 -14.35 14.97 -10.81
N ALA A 24 -15.22 15.35 -9.87
CA ALA A 24 -15.47 16.75 -9.55
C ALA A 24 -14.18 17.47 -9.13
N THR A 25 -13.36 16.83 -8.28
CA THR A 25 -12.03 17.37 -7.90
C THR A 25 -11.18 17.73 -9.11
N LEU A 26 -11.08 16.81 -10.07
CA LEU A 26 -10.22 16.99 -11.23
C LEU A 26 -10.77 18.08 -12.16
N THR A 27 -12.09 18.16 -12.32
CA THR A 27 -12.77 19.22 -13.09
C THR A 27 -12.52 20.60 -12.48
N ASP A 28 -12.65 20.72 -11.17
CA ASP A 28 -12.50 22.00 -10.46
C ASP A 28 -11.03 22.42 -10.30
N ALA A 29 -10.10 21.46 -10.33
CA ALA A 29 -8.68 21.71 -10.09
C ALA A 29 -8.00 22.54 -11.19
N THR A 30 -8.39 22.37 -12.45
CA THR A 30 -7.72 23.02 -13.58
C THR A 30 -8.56 23.01 -14.87
N ASP A 31 -8.51 24.10 -15.62
CA ASP A 31 -9.08 24.21 -16.97
C ASP A 31 -8.16 23.59 -18.05
N LEU A 32 -6.88 23.37 -17.75
CA LEU A 32 -5.89 22.78 -18.65
C LEU A 32 -6.18 21.28 -18.88
N ALA A 33 -6.94 20.99 -19.93
CA ALA A 33 -7.43 19.64 -20.25
C ALA A 33 -6.33 18.54 -20.26
N PRO A 34 -5.15 18.73 -20.89
CA PRO A 34 -4.11 17.70 -20.90
C PRO A 34 -3.58 17.35 -19.50
N PHE A 35 -3.54 18.31 -18.58
CA PHE A 35 -3.10 18.08 -17.21
C PHE A 35 -4.18 17.36 -16.40
N ARG A 36 -5.45 17.74 -16.57
CA ARG A 36 -6.59 17.05 -15.96
C ARG A 36 -6.68 15.59 -16.42
N GLU A 37 -6.48 15.33 -17.71
CA GLU A 37 -6.44 13.98 -18.28
C GLU A 37 -5.30 13.14 -17.70
N LEU A 38 -4.13 13.74 -17.48
CA LEU A 38 -3.00 13.08 -16.83
C LEU A 38 -3.40 12.56 -15.44
N LEU A 39 -3.98 13.42 -14.60
CA LEU A 39 -4.41 13.03 -13.26
C LEU A 39 -5.50 11.95 -13.31
N ALA A 40 -6.45 12.07 -14.24
CA ALA A 40 -7.51 11.08 -14.42
C ALA A 40 -6.97 9.69 -14.80
N VAL A 41 -5.95 9.63 -15.67
CA VAL A 41 -5.30 8.37 -16.06
C VAL A 41 -4.62 7.70 -14.87
N LEU A 42 -3.92 8.48 -14.03
CA LEU A 42 -3.28 7.97 -12.81
C LEU A 42 -4.32 7.36 -11.85
N LEU A 43 -5.47 8.01 -11.72
CA LEU A 43 -6.60 7.55 -10.89
C LEU A 43 -7.46 6.45 -11.55
N ALA A 44 -7.18 6.09 -12.81
CA ALA A 44 -7.85 5.00 -13.52
C ALA A 44 -7.02 3.70 -13.55
N ARG A 45 -5.81 3.70 -12.96
CA ARG A 45 -4.95 2.52 -12.82
C ARG A 45 -5.60 1.41 -11.96
N PRO A 46 -5.18 0.14 -12.12
CA PRO A 46 -5.73 -0.96 -11.33
C PRO A 46 -5.72 -0.67 -9.82
N GLY A 47 -6.86 -0.92 -9.15
CA GLY A 47 -7.00 -0.67 -7.72
C GLY A 47 -7.33 0.78 -7.31
N ARG A 48 -7.52 1.69 -8.29
CA ARG A 48 -7.96 3.08 -8.09
C ARG A 48 -9.45 3.27 -8.36
N VAL A 49 -10.03 4.36 -7.87
CA VAL A 49 -11.50 4.56 -7.90
C VAL A 49 -12.07 4.83 -9.30
N LEU A 50 -11.28 5.37 -10.24
CA LEU A 50 -11.72 5.60 -11.62
C LEU A 50 -11.49 4.38 -12.53
N ALA A 51 -10.89 3.30 -12.03
CA ALA A 51 -10.63 2.11 -12.83
C ALA A 51 -11.96 1.46 -13.30
N PRO A 52 -12.09 1.09 -14.60
CA PRO A 52 -13.34 0.57 -15.17
C PRO A 52 -13.89 -0.68 -14.48
N ASN A 53 -12.99 -1.59 -14.06
CA ASN A 53 -13.30 -2.86 -13.41
C ASN A 53 -12.65 -2.96 -12.01
N GLY A 54 -12.41 -1.82 -11.37
CA GLY A 54 -11.61 -1.74 -10.15
C GLY A 54 -12.30 -2.32 -8.91
N ALA A 55 -11.50 -2.95 -8.05
CA ALA A 55 -11.80 -3.13 -6.63
C ALA A 55 -10.95 -2.10 -5.83
N PRO A 56 -11.40 -0.84 -5.71
CA PRO A 56 -10.58 0.24 -5.17
C PRO A 56 -10.37 0.07 -3.67
N LYS A 57 -9.16 -0.39 -3.30
CA LYS A 57 -8.83 -0.75 -1.90
C LYS A 57 -8.80 0.46 -0.97
N TRP A 58 -8.26 1.58 -1.46
CA TRP A 58 -8.01 2.78 -0.65
C TRP A 58 -9.30 3.45 -0.16
N PRO A 59 -10.28 3.77 -1.02
CA PRO A 59 -11.60 4.20 -0.57
C PRO A 59 -12.29 3.19 0.35
N ALA A 60 -12.20 1.90 0.04
CA ALA A 60 -12.88 0.87 0.81
C ALA A 60 -12.38 0.79 2.26
N PHE A 61 -11.08 0.95 2.49
CA PHE A 61 -10.51 1.00 3.84
C PHE A 61 -11.09 2.15 4.67
N VAL A 62 -11.24 3.34 4.08
CA VAL A 62 -11.82 4.50 4.78
C VAL A 62 -13.30 4.26 5.06
N LEU A 63 -14.07 3.87 4.03
CA LEU A 63 -15.51 3.70 4.08
C LEU A 63 -15.91 2.59 5.06
N ASP A 64 -15.31 1.39 4.94
CA ASP A 64 -15.65 0.27 5.82
C ASP A 64 -15.25 0.56 7.27
N THR A 65 -14.11 1.23 7.51
CA THR A 65 -13.70 1.60 8.88
C THR A 65 -14.66 2.61 9.49
N CYS A 66 -15.04 3.65 8.75
CA CYS A 66 -16.03 4.61 9.20
C CYS A 66 -17.39 3.93 9.47
N LEU A 67 -17.83 3.05 8.57
CA LEU A 67 -19.10 2.33 8.68
C LEU A 67 -19.17 1.48 9.95
N VAL A 68 -18.18 0.62 10.19
CA VAL A 68 -18.21 -0.29 11.35
C VAL A 68 -18.07 0.43 12.69
N LEU A 69 -17.52 1.64 12.68
CA LEU A 69 -17.45 2.53 13.84
C LEU A 69 -18.69 3.44 13.97
N GLY A 70 -19.61 3.40 13.01
CA GLY A 70 -20.86 4.17 13.01
C GLY A 70 -20.66 5.66 12.74
N GLY A 71 -19.65 6.03 11.95
CA GLY A 71 -19.37 7.41 11.56
C GLY A 71 -20.20 7.90 10.37
N ASP A 72 -19.98 9.16 10.01
CA ASP A 72 -20.65 9.83 8.90
C ASP A 72 -20.08 9.41 7.54
N LEU A 73 -20.86 8.66 6.77
CA LEU A 73 -20.42 8.12 5.49
C LEU A 73 -20.28 9.18 4.38
N ASP A 74 -20.97 10.31 4.44
CA ASP A 74 -20.76 11.34 3.40
C ASP A 74 -19.45 12.07 3.65
N ALA A 75 -19.10 12.32 4.92
CA ALA A 75 -17.76 12.79 5.27
C ALA A 75 -16.69 11.75 4.90
N ALA A 76 -17.00 10.45 5.06
CA ALA A 76 -16.12 9.38 4.63
C ALA A 76 -15.92 9.33 3.11
N VAL A 77 -16.91 9.68 2.30
CA VAL A 77 -16.77 9.78 0.84
C VAL A 77 -15.76 10.86 0.45
N GLU A 78 -15.83 12.06 1.06
CA GLU A 78 -14.86 13.14 0.83
C GLU A 78 -13.45 12.73 1.24
N ALA A 79 -13.31 12.13 2.41
CA ALA A 79 -12.03 11.68 2.93
C ALA A 79 -11.44 10.49 2.14
N ALA A 80 -12.29 9.57 1.67
CA ALA A 80 -11.90 8.46 0.82
C ALA A 80 -11.35 8.95 -0.53
N ALA A 81 -11.92 10.01 -1.11
CA ALA A 81 -11.37 10.65 -2.29
C ALA A 81 -9.99 11.25 -2.02
N ALA A 82 -9.80 11.94 -0.87
CA ALA A 82 -8.48 12.46 -0.48
C ALA A 82 -7.43 11.34 -0.31
N VAL A 83 -7.81 10.23 0.32
CA VAL A 83 -6.93 9.07 0.51
C VAL A 83 -6.55 8.42 -0.83
N ASP A 84 -7.48 8.27 -1.78
CA ASP A 84 -7.15 7.71 -3.10
C ASP A 84 -6.22 8.63 -3.91
N LEU A 85 -6.35 9.95 -3.77
CA LEU A 85 -5.42 10.93 -4.36
C LEU A 85 -4.00 10.81 -3.79
N ILE A 86 -3.86 10.73 -2.46
CA ILE A 86 -2.55 10.52 -1.81
C ILE A 86 -1.92 9.22 -2.28
N ALA A 87 -2.71 8.14 -2.28
CA ALA A 87 -2.20 6.86 -2.68
C ALA A 87 -1.85 6.82 -4.18
N ALA A 88 -2.56 7.55 -5.05
CA ALA A 88 -2.17 7.68 -6.46
C ALA A 88 -0.87 8.48 -6.61
N ALA A 89 -0.65 9.48 -5.76
CA ALA A 89 0.61 10.24 -5.74
C ALA A 89 1.80 9.37 -5.30
N ALA A 90 1.59 8.48 -4.32
CA ALA A 90 2.60 7.52 -3.91
C ALA A 90 2.97 6.54 -5.03
N ASP A 91 1.98 5.95 -5.73
CA ASP A 91 2.23 5.07 -6.89
C ASP A 91 3.02 5.78 -8.01
N VAL A 92 2.80 7.09 -8.21
CA VAL A 92 3.57 7.86 -9.22
C VAL A 92 5.04 7.94 -8.85
N VAL A 93 5.36 8.09 -7.56
CA VAL A 93 6.75 8.13 -7.10
C VAL A 93 7.38 6.74 -7.21
N ASP A 94 6.68 5.71 -6.74
CA ASP A 94 7.09 4.31 -6.79
C ASP A 94 7.41 3.87 -8.24
N ASP A 95 6.49 4.10 -9.19
CA ASP A 95 6.69 3.78 -10.61
C ASP A 95 7.89 4.52 -11.23
N LEU A 96 8.16 5.76 -10.79
CA LEU A 96 9.27 6.57 -11.29
C LEU A 96 10.62 6.04 -10.78
N VAL A 97 10.67 5.66 -9.50
CA VAL A 97 11.85 5.06 -8.87
C VAL A 97 12.14 3.70 -9.50
N ASP A 98 11.10 2.90 -9.70
CA ASP A 98 11.23 1.54 -10.22
C ASP A 98 11.42 1.50 -11.74
N ASP A 99 11.27 2.60 -12.48
CA ASP A 99 11.25 2.58 -13.96
C ASP A 99 10.19 1.58 -14.50
N ASP A 100 9.14 1.31 -13.72
CA ASP A 100 8.00 0.43 -14.07
C ASP A 100 6.96 1.16 -14.95
N TRP A 101 7.43 2.20 -15.64
CA TRP A 101 6.60 3.20 -16.27
C TRP A 101 5.99 2.71 -17.59
N ASN A 102 4.88 1.98 -17.51
CA ASN A 102 4.15 1.49 -18.69
C ASN A 102 3.05 2.46 -19.20
N GLY A 103 2.76 3.55 -18.48
CA GLY A 103 1.70 4.55 -18.80
C GLY A 103 2.22 5.98 -19.02
N PRO A 104 1.40 7.04 -18.91
CA PRO A 104 1.86 8.43 -18.70
C PRO A 104 1.82 8.85 -17.22
N PRO A 105 2.62 9.85 -16.77
CA PRO A 105 3.67 10.56 -17.53
C PRO A 105 5.03 9.84 -17.64
N ARG A 106 5.59 9.72 -18.85
CA ARG A 106 6.87 9.03 -19.12
C ARG A 106 8.14 9.79 -18.70
N ASP A 107 8.00 10.95 -18.07
CA ASP A 107 9.12 11.79 -17.68
C ASP A 107 8.96 12.25 -16.23
N ALA A 108 10.10 12.38 -15.55
CA ALA A 108 10.16 12.75 -14.14
C ALA A 108 9.51 14.10 -13.86
N HIS A 109 9.59 15.08 -14.78
CA HIS A 109 9.06 16.42 -14.54
C HIS A 109 7.53 16.41 -14.46
N ARG A 110 6.88 15.69 -15.37
CA ARG A 110 5.42 15.53 -15.35
C ARG A 110 4.95 14.64 -14.20
N ALA A 111 5.72 13.60 -13.83
CA ALA A 111 5.44 12.78 -12.66
C ALA A 111 5.45 13.63 -11.37
N LEU A 112 6.50 14.43 -11.16
CA LEU A 112 6.60 15.34 -10.02
C LEU A 112 5.44 16.34 -9.96
N ASN A 113 5.08 16.95 -11.10
CA ASN A 113 3.93 17.88 -11.15
C ASN A 113 2.60 17.18 -10.84
N ALA A 114 2.42 15.94 -11.31
CA ALA A 114 1.23 15.16 -10.98
C ALA A 114 1.17 14.82 -9.49
N THR A 115 2.27 14.35 -8.90
CA THR A 115 2.39 14.09 -7.45
C THR A 115 2.08 15.34 -6.63
N LEU A 116 2.63 16.50 -7.00
CA LEU A 116 2.37 17.77 -6.34
C LEU A 116 0.89 18.15 -6.39
N ALA A 117 0.24 18.00 -7.55
CA ALA A 117 -1.17 18.31 -7.69
C ALA A 117 -2.06 17.35 -6.89
N LEU A 118 -1.83 16.02 -7.00
CA LEU A 118 -2.62 15.01 -6.29
C LEU A 118 -2.55 15.20 -4.77
N THR A 119 -1.36 15.46 -4.23
CA THR A 119 -1.17 15.72 -2.79
C THR A 119 -1.83 17.02 -2.36
N SER A 120 -1.72 18.09 -3.15
CA SER A 120 -2.38 19.38 -2.87
C SER A 120 -3.91 19.24 -2.88
N LEU A 121 -4.48 18.53 -3.85
CA LEU A 121 -5.91 18.29 -3.95
C LEU A 121 -6.43 17.43 -2.79
N ALA A 122 -5.66 16.44 -2.35
CA ALA A 122 -6.00 15.65 -1.18
C ALA A 122 -6.06 16.49 0.10
N GLN A 123 -5.10 17.40 0.31
CA GLN A 123 -5.10 18.31 1.45
C GLN A 123 -6.28 19.29 1.39
N MET A 124 -6.56 19.86 0.22
CA MET A 124 -7.73 20.71 0.02
C MET A 124 -9.03 20.00 0.42
N ARG A 125 -9.20 18.73 0.02
CA ARG A 125 -10.35 17.91 0.40
C ARG A 125 -10.43 17.68 1.92
N ALA A 126 -9.30 17.39 2.56
CA ALA A 126 -9.23 17.19 4.00
C ALA A 126 -9.61 18.45 4.79
N PHE A 127 -9.16 19.63 4.35
CA PHE A 127 -9.57 20.90 4.96
C PHE A 127 -11.06 21.21 4.71
N GLY A 128 -11.58 20.88 3.52
CA GLY A 128 -12.99 21.04 3.19
C GLY A 128 -13.96 20.24 4.09
N LEU A 129 -13.46 19.23 4.83
CA LEU A 129 -14.25 18.53 5.84
C LEU A 129 -14.63 19.41 7.04
N ALA A 130 -13.99 20.57 7.22
CA ALA A 130 -14.24 21.46 8.37
C ALA A 130 -15.70 21.91 8.47
N ASP A 131 -16.37 22.13 7.33
CA ASP A 131 -17.77 22.57 7.30
C ASP A 131 -18.74 21.50 7.85
N ARG A 132 -18.35 20.22 7.76
CA ARG A 132 -19.18 19.08 8.17
C ARG A 132 -18.75 18.49 9.51
N LEU A 133 -17.45 18.41 9.75
CA LEU A 133 -16.86 17.72 10.90
C LEU A 133 -16.32 18.68 11.98
N GLY A 134 -16.24 19.98 11.69
CA GLY A 134 -15.56 20.97 12.52
C GLY A 134 -14.06 21.04 12.22
N SER A 135 -13.46 22.22 12.45
CA SER A 135 -12.07 22.52 12.09
C SER A 135 -11.05 21.62 12.80
N GLU A 136 -11.28 21.23 14.06
CA GLU A 136 -10.34 20.38 14.80
C GLU A 136 -10.23 18.98 14.17
N ARG A 137 -11.38 18.36 13.84
CA ARG A 137 -11.40 17.02 13.25
C ARG A 137 -10.85 17.04 11.83
N ALA A 138 -11.18 18.06 11.04
CA ALA A 138 -10.62 18.26 9.71
C ALA A 138 -9.09 18.44 9.76
N ALA A 139 -8.57 19.26 10.68
CA ALA A 139 -7.13 19.45 10.86
C ALA A 139 -6.42 18.16 11.28
N ARG A 140 -7.06 17.33 12.12
CA ARG A 140 -6.54 16.01 12.51
C ARG A 140 -6.45 15.07 11.32
N ILE A 141 -7.49 15.01 10.47
CA ILE A 141 -7.48 14.21 9.24
C ILE A 141 -6.38 14.67 8.30
N ALA A 142 -6.24 15.99 8.07
CA ALA A 142 -5.16 16.55 7.26
C ALA A 142 -3.76 16.20 7.82
N ALA A 143 -3.59 16.25 9.16
CA ALA A 143 -2.35 15.86 9.81
C ALA A 143 -2.04 14.36 9.64
N ILE A 144 -3.04 13.48 9.74
CA ILE A 144 -2.88 12.04 9.48
C ILE A 144 -2.42 11.81 8.03
N LEU A 145 -3.06 12.48 7.05
CA LEU A 145 -2.70 12.36 5.63
C LEU A 145 -1.24 12.79 5.39
N SER A 146 -0.87 13.99 5.86
CA SER A 146 0.48 14.54 5.67
C SER A 146 1.54 13.69 6.37
N GLY A 147 1.33 13.37 7.66
CA GLY A 147 2.29 12.62 8.45
C GLY A 147 2.53 11.21 7.89
N SER A 148 1.47 10.53 7.45
CA SER A 148 1.59 9.19 6.87
C SER A 148 2.28 9.22 5.51
N LEU A 149 2.00 10.22 4.66
CA LEU A 149 2.69 10.38 3.38
C LEU A 149 4.18 10.70 3.58
N THR A 150 4.52 11.56 4.55
CA THR A 150 5.93 11.83 4.89
C THR A 150 6.65 10.57 5.37
N ALA A 151 6.02 9.77 6.23
CA ALA A 151 6.60 8.52 6.70
C ALA A 151 6.75 7.49 5.56
N ALA A 152 5.78 7.43 4.65
CA ALA A 152 5.84 6.59 3.47
C ALA A 152 6.96 7.01 2.51
N ALA A 153 7.14 8.30 2.27
CA ALA A 153 8.24 8.82 1.47
C ALA A 153 9.62 8.53 2.10
N ALA A 154 9.72 8.54 3.43
CA ALA A 154 10.93 8.09 4.12
C ALA A 154 11.15 6.56 3.97
N GLY A 155 10.07 5.78 3.91
CA GLY A 155 10.13 4.36 3.58
C GLY A 155 10.59 4.12 2.15
N GLU A 156 10.16 4.94 1.21
CA GLU A 156 10.60 4.93 -0.20
C GLU A 156 12.09 5.22 -0.33
N ASP A 157 12.58 6.29 0.32
CA ASP A 157 14.00 6.62 0.34
C ASP A 157 14.84 5.49 0.98
N LEU A 158 14.29 4.82 2.00
CA LEU A 158 14.95 3.65 2.57
C LEU A 158 15.00 2.50 1.56
N ASP A 159 13.90 2.16 0.86
CA ASP A 159 13.86 1.11 -0.17
C ASP A 159 14.99 1.31 -1.21
N ILE A 160 15.12 2.53 -1.74
CA ILE A 160 16.18 2.91 -2.69
C ILE A 160 17.58 2.68 -2.10
N ARG A 161 17.82 3.09 -0.84
CA ARG A 161 19.14 2.91 -0.20
C ARG A 161 19.51 1.45 0.00
N LEU A 162 18.52 0.58 0.26
CA LEU A 162 18.77 -0.83 0.50
C LEU A 162 19.25 -1.57 -0.74
N GLU A 163 18.99 -1.07 -1.96
CA GLU A 163 19.47 -1.69 -3.19
C GLU A 163 21.00 -1.84 -3.19
N ASP A 164 21.72 -0.84 -2.67
CA ASP A 164 23.18 -0.81 -2.62
C ASP A 164 23.79 -1.12 -1.24
N ASP A 165 22.98 -1.20 -0.17
CA ASP A 165 23.49 -1.42 1.20
C ASP A 165 23.80 -2.91 1.48
N PRO A 166 25.08 -3.30 1.67
CA PRO A 166 25.46 -4.69 1.95
C PRO A 166 25.09 -5.13 3.38
N THR A 167 24.71 -4.21 4.27
CA THR A 167 24.39 -4.48 5.68
C THR A 167 22.90 -4.71 5.93
N THR A 168 22.10 -4.83 4.87
CA THR A 168 20.65 -4.98 4.96
C THR A 168 20.27 -6.25 5.72
N THR A 169 19.56 -6.09 6.82
CA THR A 169 18.99 -7.18 7.62
C THR A 169 17.49 -7.30 7.40
N GLU A 170 16.87 -8.39 7.85
CA GLU A 170 15.41 -8.51 7.78
C GLU A 170 14.66 -7.52 8.65
N GLU A 171 15.28 -7.07 9.75
CA GLU A 171 14.69 -6.02 10.58
C GLU A 171 14.60 -4.70 9.79
N ILE A 172 15.66 -4.36 9.05
CA ILE A 172 15.69 -3.16 8.19
C ILE A 172 14.70 -3.31 7.03
N ALA A 173 14.66 -4.46 6.36
CA ALA A 173 13.72 -4.71 5.26
C ALA A 173 12.25 -4.65 5.73
N LEU A 174 11.98 -5.14 6.96
CA LEU A 174 10.65 -5.06 7.56
C LEU A 174 10.28 -3.65 8.03
N ASP A 175 11.24 -2.87 8.54
CA ASP A 175 11.02 -1.46 8.89
C ASP A 175 10.71 -0.63 7.63
N MET A 176 11.46 -0.84 6.55
CA MET A 176 11.18 -0.25 5.23
C MET A 176 9.75 -0.57 4.79
N THR A 177 9.37 -1.86 4.81
CA THR A 177 8.02 -2.32 4.46
C THR A 177 6.93 -1.65 5.31
N SER A 178 7.18 -1.54 6.62
CA SER A 178 6.27 -0.91 7.58
C SER A 178 6.10 0.59 7.33
N ARG A 179 7.17 1.29 6.92
CA ARG A 179 7.13 2.73 6.59
C ARG A 179 6.47 2.99 5.25
N LYS A 180 6.91 2.32 4.18
CA LYS A 180 6.43 2.54 2.81
C LYS A 180 4.95 2.16 2.67
N SER A 181 4.64 0.87 2.77
CA SER A 181 3.27 0.35 2.55
C SER A 181 2.43 0.39 3.83
N GLY A 182 3.05 0.09 4.98
CA GLY A 182 2.35 0.05 6.26
C GLY A 182 1.78 1.41 6.70
N GLU A 183 2.51 2.52 6.55
CA GLU A 183 2.01 3.85 6.92
C GLU A 183 0.89 4.33 5.99
N LEU A 184 0.99 4.10 4.68
CA LEU A 184 -0.07 4.48 3.75
C LEU A 184 -1.37 3.75 4.08
N ILE A 185 -1.33 2.44 4.33
CA ILE A 185 -2.55 1.69 4.68
C ILE A 185 -3.04 2.08 6.07
N SER A 186 -2.15 2.27 7.04
CA SER A 186 -2.46 2.82 8.37
C SER A 186 -3.26 4.13 8.26
N MET A 187 -2.83 5.05 7.39
CA MET A 187 -3.50 6.32 7.11
C MET A 187 -4.99 6.12 6.78
N ALA A 188 -5.33 5.21 5.87
CA ALA A 188 -6.71 5.01 5.43
C ALA A 188 -7.63 4.55 6.58
N PHE A 189 -7.14 3.64 7.43
CA PHE A 189 -7.87 3.20 8.62
C PHE A 189 -7.97 4.28 9.69
N GLN A 190 -6.91 5.06 9.92
CA GLN A 190 -6.94 6.19 10.85
C GLN A 190 -7.92 7.27 10.40
N VAL A 191 -7.94 7.59 9.10
CA VAL A 191 -8.89 8.57 8.54
C VAL A 191 -10.33 8.12 8.73
N GLY A 192 -10.66 6.87 8.38
CA GLY A 192 -12.01 6.33 8.61
C GLY A 192 -12.42 6.36 10.09
N ALA A 193 -11.50 6.05 11.00
CA ALA A 193 -11.74 6.13 12.44
C ALA A 193 -11.89 7.57 12.94
N ALA A 194 -11.05 8.50 12.47
CA ALA A 194 -11.07 9.91 12.87
C ALA A 194 -12.34 10.64 12.43
N ILE A 195 -13.05 10.13 11.43
CA ILE A 195 -14.39 10.62 11.05
C ILE A 195 -15.45 10.12 12.04
N ALA A 196 -15.30 8.90 12.55
CA ALA A 196 -16.29 8.24 13.38
C ALA A 196 -16.17 8.52 14.88
N THR A 197 -14.98 8.91 15.37
CA THR A 197 -14.73 9.12 16.80
C THR A 197 -13.61 10.12 17.08
N ASP A 198 -13.65 10.75 18.26
CA ASP A 198 -12.55 11.56 18.78
C ASP A 198 -11.60 10.77 19.71
N ASP A 199 -11.93 9.50 20.01
CA ASP A 199 -11.09 8.63 20.84
C ASP A 199 -9.79 8.29 20.11
N ARG A 200 -8.70 8.91 20.59
CA ARG A 200 -7.35 8.71 20.03
C ARG A 200 -6.88 7.26 20.13
N GLY A 201 -7.24 6.54 21.20
CA GLY A 201 -6.89 5.14 21.36
C GLY A 201 -7.54 4.25 20.29
N VAL A 202 -8.80 4.53 19.94
CA VAL A 202 -9.48 3.82 18.83
C VAL A 202 -8.84 4.14 17.49
N ILE A 203 -8.55 5.42 17.22
CA ILE A 203 -7.90 5.86 15.97
C ILE A 203 -6.53 5.18 15.81
N GLU A 204 -5.70 5.20 16.85
CA GLU A 204 -4.37 4.58 16.85
C GLU A 204 -4.44 3.06 16.65
N GLN A 205 -5.40 2.37 17.30
CA GLN A 205 -5.60 0.93 17.10
C GLN A 205 -6.08 0.60 15.67
N CYS A 206 -6.93 1.44 15.07
CA CYS A 206 -7.30 1.30 13.65
C CYS A 206 -6.08 1.49 12.73
N GLY A 207 -5.22 2.47 13.02
CA GLY A 207 -3.95 2.64 12.32
C GLY A 207 -3.02 1.44 12.48
N ALA A 208 -2.88 0.91 13.70
CA ALA A 208 -2.09 -0.28 13.96
C ALA A 208 -2.61 -1.50 13.19
N PHE A 209 -3.93 -1.67 13.10
CA PHE A 209 -4.54 -2.69 12.23
C PHE A 209 -4.15 -2.47 10.76
N GLY A 210 -4.33 -1.26 10.24
CA GLY A 210 -3.96 -0.89 8.87
C GLY A 210 -2.49 -1.14 8.55
N ARG A 211 -1.58 -0.80 9.47
CA ARG A 211 -0.15 -1.07 9.35
C ARG A 211 0.15 -2.56 9.17
N ARG A 212 -0.52 -3.42 9.94
CA ARG A 212 -0.38 -4.89 9.77
C ARG A 212 -0.92 -5.35 8.42
N VAL A 213 -2.05 -4.82 7.97
CA VAL A 213 -2.60 -5.09 6.63
C VAL A 213 -1.59 -4.72 5.55
N GLY A 214 -0.93 -3.57 5.65
CA GLY A 214 0.06 -3.12 4.68
C GLY A 214 1.34 -3.93 4.66
N ILE A 215 1.89 -4.27 5.83
CA ILE A 215 3.06 -5.17 5.91
C ILE A 215 2.74 -6.51 5.23
N VAL A 216 1.59 -7.10 5.55
CA VAL A 216 1.18 -8.38 4.96
C VAL A 216 1.02 -8.27 3.45
N ALA A 217 0.42 -7.19 2.96
CA ALA A 217 0.21 -6.98 1.53
C ALA A 217 1.54 -6.83 0.77
N GLN A 218 2.49 -6.09 1.33
CA GLN A 218 3.80 -5.89 0.73
C GLN A 218 4.61 -7.18 0.71
N VAL A 219 4.69 -7.91 1.83
CA VAL A 219 5.43 -9.18 1.88
C VAL A 219 4.88 -10.19 0.87
N VAL A 220 3.56 -10.26 0.69
CA VAL A 220 2.95 -11.09 -0.35
C VAL A 220 3.31 -10.62 -1.76
N ASN A 221 3.40 -9.30 -1.99
CA ASN A 221 3.85 -8.74 -3.26
C ASN A 221 5.31 -9.10 -3.54
N ASP A 222 6.20 -8.93 -2.56
CA ASP A 222 7.64 -9.21 -2.69
C ASP A 222 7.89 -10.70 -3.02
N ILE A 223 7.16 -11.61 -2.36
CA ILE A 223 7.21 -13.05 -2.69
C ILE A 223 6.77 -13.29 -4.15
N ALA A 224 5.72 -12.62 -4.59
CA ALA A 224 5.25 -12.74 -5.97
C ALA A 224 6.19 -12.08 -6.99
N GLY A 225 6.93 -11.04 -6.59
CA GLY A 225 7.94 -10.36 -7.41
C GLY A 225 9.22 -11.17 -7.64
N ILE A 226 9.51 -12.15 -6.76
CA ILE A 226 10.64 -13.08 -6.88
C ILE A 226 10.27 -14.34 -7.66
N ALA A 227 9.00 -14.73 -7.68
CA ALA A 227 8.54 -15.94 -8.35
C ALA A 227 8.87 -15.89 -9.86
N ILE A 228 9.51 -16.95 -10.37
CA ILE A 228 9.93 -17.09 -11.76
C ILE A 228 8.68 -17.15 -12.66
N LEU A 229 8.25 -15.99 -13.17
CA LEU A 229 7.39 -15.91 -14.33
C LEU A 229 8.26 -15.47 -15.50
N GLU A 230 8.41 -16.35 -16.48
CA GLU A 230 9.27 -16.21 -17.68
C GLU A 230 8.98 -14.95 -18.53
N SER A 231 7.98 -14.13 -18.16
CA SER A 231 7.52 -12.95 -18.88
C SER A 231 7.76 -11.61 -18.16
N ALA A 232 8.26 -11.59 -16.91
CA ALA A 232 8.37 -10.35 -16.14
C ALA A 232 9.62 -9.54 -16.52
N ARG A 233 9.51 -8.66 -17.51
CA ARG A 233 10.43 -7.51 -17.63
C ARG A 233 10.24 -6.62 -16.40
N GLY A 234 11.31 -6.37 -15.62
CA GLY A 234 11.26 -5.48 -14.46
C GLY A 234 10.81 -6.18 -13.17
N SER A 235 11.47 -7.26 -12.76
CA SER A 235 11.24 -7.88 -11.44
C SER A 235 12.00 -7.14 -10.33
N ASP A 236 11.54 -7.30 -9.08
CA ASP A 236 12.25 -6.78 -7.89
C ASP A 236 13.71 -7.29 -7.83
N LEU A 237 13.98 -8.49 -8.37
CA LEU A 237 15.32 -9.05 -8.46
C LEU A 237 16.20 -8.31 -9.48
N ALA A 238 15.65 -7.95 -10.64
CA ALA A 238 16.37 -7.17 -11.65
C ALA A 238 16.85 -5.82 -11.11
N ARG A 239 16.07 -5.23 -10.21
CA ARG A 239 16.40 -3.99 -9.48
C ARG A 239 17.28 -4.20 -8.25
N ARG A 240 17.58 -5.45 -7.90
CA ARG A 240 18.33 -5.81 -6.68
C ARG A 240 17.67 -5.23 -5.43
N LYS A 241 16.33 -5.20 -5.39
CA LYS A 241 15.63 -4.87 -4.14
C LYS A 241 15.97 -5.92 -3.10
N LYS A 242 16.31 -5.46 -1.89
CA LYS A 242 16.62 -6.31 -0.73
C LYS A 242 15.38 -6.46 0.16
N THR A 243 14.28 -6.93 -0.44
CA THR A 243 13.02 -7.21 0.26
C THR A 243 13.18 -8.27 1.34
N LEU A 244 12.19 -8.44 2.22
CA LEU A 244 12.25 -9.37 3.35
C LEU A 244 12.73 -10.81 2.98
N PRO A 245 12.17 -11.49 1.95
CA PRO A 245 12.66 -12.82 1.55
C PRO A 245 14.12 -12.81 1.06
N VAL A 246 14.57 -11.73 0.41
CA VAL A 246 15.95 -11.57 -0.08
C VAL A 246 16.90 -11.36 1.08
N ALA A 247 16.59 -10.44 2.00
CA ALA A 247 17.43 -10.13 3.16
C ALA A 247 17.67 -11.38 4.02
N TYR A 248 16.63 -12.20 4.23
CA TYR A 248 16.77 -13.49 4.90
C TYR A 248 17.70 -14.43 4.14
N ALA A 249 17.49 -14.59 2.84
CA ALA A 249 18.28 -15.47 2.00
C ALA A 249 19.76 -15.05 1.92
N LEU A 250 20.06 -13.74 1.85
CA LEU A 250 21.42 -13.21 1.84
C LEU A 250 22.18 -13.63 3.10
N ARG A 251 21.58 -13.45 4.29
CA ARG A 251 22.22 -13.90 5.54
C ARG A 251 22.48 -15.41 5.56
N CYS A 252 21.52 -16.23 5.11
CA CYS A 252 21.72 -17.68 5.02
C CYS A 252 22.84 -18.02 4.01
N ALA A 253 22.87 -17.33 2.86
CA ALA A 253 23.89 -17.53 1.84
C ALA A 253 25.30 -17.18 2.33
N GLU A 254 25.46 -16.12 3.12
CA GLU A 254 26.74 -15.79 3.76
C GLU A 254 27.20 -16.89 4.71
N ALA A 255 26.28 -17.48 5.48
CA ALA A 255 26.60 -18.56 6.41
C ALA A 255 26.90 -19.89 5.70
N GLU A 256 26.21 -20.18 4.59
CA GLU A 256 26.31 -21.45 3.86
C GLU A 256 27.27 -21.40 2.65
N GLY A 257 27.75 -20.22 2.25
CA GLY A 257 28.60 -20.02 1.09
C GLY A 257 27.88 -20.12 -0.26
N VAL A 258 26.60 -19.76 -0.33
CA VAL A 258 25.77 -19.89 -1.54
C VAL A 258 26.07 -18.77 -2.54
N SER A 259 26.95 -19.08 -3.50
CA SER A 259 27.51 -18.11 -4.45
C SER A 259 26.49 -17.35 -5.34
N PRO A 260 25.41 -17.94 -5.90
CA PRO A 260 24.58 -17.24 -6.89
C PRO A 260 23.94 -15.93 -6.39
N ILE A 261 23.32 -15.95 -5.21
CA ILE A 261 22.69 -14.75 -4.63
C ILE A 261 23.76 -13.74 -4.18
N LEU A 262 24.86 -14.19 -3.58
CA LEU A 262 25.96 -13.32 -3.17
C LEU A 262 26.58 -12.60 -4.38
N ALA A 263 26.81 -13.31 -5.49
CA ALA A 263 27.34 -12.73 -6.72
C ALA A 263 26.36 -11.72 -7.35
N TRP A 264 25.06 -12.03 -7.35
CA TRP A 264 24.04 -11.12 -7.89
C TRP A 264 24.00 -9.76 -7.18
N TYR A 265 24.10 -9.79 -5.85
CA TYR A 265 24.11 -8.60 -5.00
C TYR A 265 25.51 -8.01 -4.76
N GLY A 266 26.53 -8.47 -5.50
CA GLY A 266 27.88 -7.90 -5.46
C GLY A 266 28.68 -8.18 -4.18
N LEU A 267 28.29 -9.20 -3.41
CA LEU A 267 28.94 -9.62 -2.16
C LEU A 267 29.99 -10.73 -2.38
N ALA A 268 30.04 -11.31 -3.58
CA ALA A 268 31.04 -12.29 -3.98
C ALA A 268 31.37 -12.15 -5.47
N ASP A 269 32.54 -12.64 -5.89
CA ASP A 269 32.89 -12.73 -7.30
C ASP A 269 32.00 -13.76 -8.01
N GLY A 270 31.59 -13.43 -9.24
CA GLY A 270 30.85 -14.34 -10.11
C GLY A 270 29.77 -13.64 -10.93
N HIS A 271 29.00 -14.45 -11.63
CA HIS A 271 27.82 -14.01 -12.36
C HIS A 271 26.69 -15.01 -12.13
N ALA A 272 25.49 -14.53 -11.89
CA ALA A 272 24.31 -15.35 -11.72
C ALA A 272 23.21 -14.84 -12.66
N THR A 273 22.35 -15.74 -13.11
CA THR A 273 21.11 -15.35 -13.79
C THR A 273 20.04 -15.08 -12.76
N GLU A 274 19.06 -14.25 -13.10
CA GLU A 274 17.92 -13.96 -12.23
C GLU A 274 17.20 -15.25 -11.77
N SER A 275 17.04 -16.22 -12.68
CA SER A 275 16.47 -17.53 -12.38
C SER A 275 17.28 -18.32 -11.33
N ALA A 276 18.61 -18.28 -11.40
CA ALA A 276 19.47 -18.93 -10.41
C ALA A 276 19.36 -18.26 -9.03
N VAL A 277 19.20 -16.93 -9.00
CA VAL A 277 19.03 -16.16 -7.76
C VAL A 277 17.67 -16.44 -7.14
N ALA A 278 16.59 -16.45 -7.93
CA ALA A 278 15.26 -16.80 -7.47
C ALA A 278 15.23 -18.24 -6.89
N ALA A 279 15.89 -19.19 -7.56
CA ALA A 279 16.05 -20.56 -7.05
C ALA A 279 16.82 -20.59 -5.72
N ALA A 280 17.93 -19.86 -5.61
CA ALA A 280 18.70 -19.78 -4.37
C ALA A 280 17.88 -19.19 -3.21
N ILE A 281 17.09 -18.12 -3.45
CA ILE A 281 16.20 -17.53 -2.43
C ILE A 281 15.19 -18.57 -1.93
N GLN A 282 14.63 -19.36 -2.85
CA GLN A 282 13.69 -20.42 -2.50
C GLN A 282 14.35 -21.55 -1.71
N GLU A 283 15.52 -22.03 -2.16
CA GLU A 283 16.29 -23.12 -1.51
C GLU A 283 16.74 -22.74 -0.10
N LEU A 284 17.18 -21.49 0.08
CA LEU A 284 17.57 -20.95 1.39
C LEU A 284 16.37 -20.67 2.31
N GLY A 285 15.14 -20.85 1.82
CA GLY A 285 13.92 -20.70 2.61
C GLY A 285 13.39 -19.26 2.73
N GLY A 286 13.87 -18.31 1.91
CA GLY A 286 13.45 -16.90 1.95
C GLY A 286 11.94 -16.71 1.78
N HIS A 287 11.31 -17.43 0.84
CA HIS A 287 9.85 -17.42 0.68
C HIS A 287 9.13 -17.94 1.92
N HIS A 288 9.60 -19.04 2.51
CA HIS A 288 8.97 -19.64 3.67
C HIS A 288 9.03 -18.72 4.88
N TYR A 289 10.20 -18.11 5.12
CA TYR A 289 10.39 -17.12 6.17
C TYR A 289 9.43 -15.93 6.00
N ALA A 290 9.37 -15.36 4.81
CA ALA A 290 8.48 -14.24 4.50
C ALA A 290 6.99 -14.59 4.74
N TRP A 291 6.54 -15.79 4.36
CA TRP A 291 5.18 -16.26 4.67
C TRP A 291 4.91 -16.37 6.17
N VAL A 292 5.87 -16.87 6.96
CA VAL A 292 5.75 -16.96 8.42
C VAL A 292 5.62 -15.57 9.04
N VAL A 293 6.44 -14.61 8.60
CA VAL A 293 6.37 -13.21 9.05
C VAL A 293 5.02 -12.59 8.68
N ALA A 294 4.53 -12.79 7.46
CA ALA A 294 3.21 -12.32 7.02
C ALA A 294 2.08 -12.89 7.89
N ASP A 295 2.10 -14.19 8.20
CA ASP A 295 1.08 -14.80 9.06
C ASP A 295 1.16 -14.28 10.51
N ALA A 296 2.35 -14.01 11.04
CA ALA A 296 2.52 -13.40 12.35
C ALA A 296 1.86 -12.00 12.43
N HIS A 297 2.07 -11.16 11.40
CA HIS A 297 1.42 -9.84 11.33
C HIS A 297 -0.09 -9.94 11.13
N ARG A 298 -0.57 -10.89 10.32
CA ARG A 298 -2.00 -11.17 10.15
C ARG A 298 -2.65 -11.57 11.48
N ARG A 299 -2.02 -12.45 12.27
CA ARG A 299 -2.53 -12.84 13.60
C ARG A 299 -2.59 -11.65 14.54
N GLU A 300 -1.59 -10.77 14.53
CA GLU A 300 -1.64 -9.56 15.36
C GLU A 300 -2.75 -8.60 14.91
N ALA A 301 -2.99 -8.45 13.61
CA ALA A 301 -4.12 -7.67 13.10
C ALA A 301 -5.46 -8.18 13.66
N LEU A 302 -5.66 -9.50 13.70
CA LEU A 302 -6.87 -10.11 14.28
C LEU A 302 -6.99 -9.87 15.80
N ARG A 303 -5.86 -9.85 16.52
CA ARG A 303 -5.86 -9.49 17.95
C ARG A 303 -6.25 -8.03 18.15
N ILE A 304 -5.76 -7.12 17.31
CA ILE A 304 -6.13 -5.70 17.34
C ILE A 304 -7.64 -5.53 17.12
N LEU A 305 -8.23 -6.20 16.11
CA LEU A 305 -9.69 -6.16 15.90
C LEU A 305 -10.46 -6.64 17.14
N SER A 306 -9.98 -7.69 17.80
CA SER A 306 -10.59 -8.20 19.03
C SER A 306 -10.53 -7.19 20.17
N ARG A 307 -9.42 -6.44 20.31
CA ARG A 307 -9.29 -5.35 21.30
C ARG A 307 -10.22 -4.18 20.96
N LEU A 308 -10.28 -3.77 19.69
CA LEU A 308 -11.19 -2.72 19.20
C LEU A 308 -12.66 -3.05 19.46
N THR A 309 -13.10 -4.29 19.21
CA THR A 309 -14.47 -4.73 19.51
C THR A 309 -14.79 -4.63 21.00
N ARG A 310 -13.84 -4.96 21.89
CA ARG A 310 -14.03 -4.83 23.35
C ARG A 310 -14.07 -3.36 23.79
N ALA A 311 -13.17 -2.54 23.27
CA ALA A 311 -13.06 -1.13 23.62
C ALA A 311 -14.30 -0.31 23.19
N THR A 312 -14.85 -0.61 22.02
CA THR A 312 -15.97 0.15 21.44
C THR A 312 -17.34 -0.49 21.69
N GLY A 313 -17.39 -1.77 22.07
CA GLY A 313 -18.63 -2.56 22.11
C GLY A 313 -19.20 -2.91 20.72
N ARG A 314 -18.58 -2.48 19.62
CA ARG A 314 -19.08 -2.67 18.25
C ARG A 314 -18.59 -3.98 17.66
N ARG A 315 -19.52 -4.92 17.46
CA ARG A 315 -19.23 -6.24 16.86
C ARG A 315 -18.90 -6.15 15.37
N ASP A 316 -19.44 -5.16 14.68
CA ASP A 316 -19.27 -5.00 13.23
C ASP A 316 -17.82 -4.74 12.82
N ILE A 317 -16.96 -4.27 13.75
CA ILE A 317 -15.51 -4.14 13.55
C ILE A 317 -14.87 -5.44 13.05
N GLN A 318 -15.42 -6.59 13.43
CA GLN A 318 -14.92 -7.89 12.96
C GLN A 318 -15.08 -8.08 11.44
N HIS A 319 -15.91 -7.29 10.76
CA HIS A 319 -16.00 -7.32 9.30
C HIS A 319 -14.73 -6.80 8.61
N LEU A 320 -13.94 -5.94 9.27
CA LEU A 320 -12.65 -5.46 8.73
C LEU A 320 -11.64 -6.59 8.48
N ARG A 321 -11.83 -7.78 9.07
CA ARG A 321 -11.00 -8.96 8.77
C ARG A 321 -11.04 -9.36 7.30
N ARG A 322 -12.09 -8.98 6.55
CA ARG A 322 -12.21 -9.22 5.10
C ARG A 322 -11.20 -8.41 4.28
N LEU A 323 -10.65 -7.34 4.86
CA LEU A 323 -9.68 -6.45 4.25
C LEU A 323 -8.23 -6.97 4.37
N LEU A 324 -8.00 -7.99 5.21
CA LEU A 324 -6.71 -8.64 5.31
C LEU A 324 -6.39 -9.41 4.02
N PRO A 325 -5.15 -9.31 3.50
CA PRO A 325 -4.74 -10.12 2.36
C PRO A 325 -4.93 -11.61 2.64
N ASP A 326 -5.33 -12.33 1.60
CA ASP A 326 -5.39 -13.78 1.65
C ASP A 326 -3.96 -14.34 1.59
N LEU A 327 -3.64 -15.21 2.53
CA LEU A 327 -2.35 -15.91 2.58
C LEU A 327 -2.45 -17.33 2.04
N THR A 328 -3.62 -17.76 1.55
CA THR A 328 -3.69 -18.98 0.76
C THR A 328 -2.97 -18.76 -0.56
N GLY A 329 -2.16 -19.72 -1.01
CA GLY A 329 -1.27 -19.62 -2.17
C GLY A 329 -1.94 -19.32 -3.53
N GLY A 330 -3.23 -18.98 -3.56
CA GLY A 330 -3.94 -18.49 -4.73
C GLY A 330 -3.48 -17.11 -5.22
N VAL A 331 -2.88 -16.28 -4.37
CA VAL A 331 -2.36 -14.95 -4.78
C VAL A 331 -1.15 -15.09 -5.72
N VAL A 332 -0.28 -16.08 -5.49
CA VAL A 332 0.84 -16.41 -6.39
C VAL A 332 0.31 -16.94 -7.74
N ARG A 333 -0.77 -17.73 -7.73
CA ARG A 333 -1.40 -18.24 -8.97
C ARG A 333 -2.12 -17.15 -9.76
N ALA A 334 -2.78 -16.20 -9.10
CA ALA A 334 -3.54 -15.15 -9.78
C ALA A 334 -2.65 -14.12 -10.51
N LYS A 335 -1.40 -13.89 -10.05
CA LYS A 335 -0.41 -13.07 -10.76
C LYS A 335 0.26 -13.84 -11.91
N ALA A 336 0.27 -15.18 -11.86
CA ALA A 336 0.74 -16.04 -12.95
C ALA A 336 -0.24 -16.15 -14.12
N ASP A 337 -1.53 -15.92 -13.86
CA ASP A 337 -2.63 -16.03 -14.83
C ASP A 337 -3.08 -14.66 -15.41
N ALA A 338 -2.47 -13.54 -14.99
CA ALA A 338 -2.83 -12.16 -15.36
C ALA A 338 -1.73 -11.49 -16.20
#